data_AF-A0A8J5J2Z4-F1
#
_entry.id   AF-A0A8J5J2Z4-F1
#
_cell.length_a   1.000
_cell.length_b   1.000
_cell.length_c   1.000
_cell.angle_alpha   90.00
_cell.angle_beta   90.00
_cell.angle_gamma   90.00
#
_symmetry.space_group_name_H-M   'P 1'
#
loop_
_entity.id
_entity.type
_entity.pdbx_description
1 polymer ?
#
loop_
_entity_poly.entity_id
_entity_poly.type
_entity_poly.pdbx_seq_one_letter_code
_entity_poly.pdbx_strand_id
1 'polypeptide(L)'
;MAAAGFYTLENGAPELLQVLYKSVGVAKEEGAPSKPVYLGDSRRENHIEAQADPVEHKGIRLHNWVIGSNKTHITPIDTVDEIGETAKLTPPEMVFGKNQLVLFHEPSGVCYNFLAVEALKGAHFPPPASDNAEDIVANQQLKVSIAKHNTNKEDVKELDITYDWTYSTDYKGSLQRLIKSKELPVTFTKREEDPQVETTSERINFEKLKEREPILWFEDVALYEDELHDHGTSAMSVKVRVMPSGFYVLSRYWMRLDHVVVRLHETRIHHLFGTDHFLREYTRKEEQFGTLFAKGQSKNMANYTNIDTFQHLLPVREAVFEKLLLQ
;
A
#
# COMPACT_ATOMS: atom_id res chain seq x y z
N MET A 1 1.48 -26.33 -4.08
CA MET A 1 1.06 -25.37 -5.14
C MET A 1 2.28 -24.55 -5.47
N ALA A 2 2.60 -24.36 -6.75
CA ALA A 2 3.66 -23.41 -7.12
C ALA A 2 3.31 -22.07 -6.47
N ALA A 3 4.26 -21.45 -5.77
CA ALA A 3 4.04 -20.11 -5.24
C ALA A 3 3.70 -19.22 -6.45
N ALA A 4 2.51 -18.62 -6.45
CA ALA A 4 2.15 -17.66 -7.48
C ALA A 4 3.30 -16.66 -7.66
N GLY A 5 3.52 -16.19 -8.88
CA GLY A 5 4.61 -15.25 -9.16
C GLY A 5 4.44 -13.88 -8.46
N PHE A 6 3.36 -13.70 -7.70
CA PHE A 6 2.97 -12.50 -6.96
C PHE A 6 2.26 -12.86 -5.64
N TYR A 7 2.15 -11.86 -4.76
CA TYR A 7 1.45 -11.98 -3.49
C TYR A 7 0.00 -11.49 -3.57
N THR A 8 -0.88 -12.31 -3.02
CA THR A 8 -2.29 -12.04 -2.79
C THR A 8 -2.57 -12.04 -1.29
N LEU A 9 -3.82 -11.70 -0.96
CA LEU A 9 -4.34 -11.76 0.40
C LEU A 9 -4.20 -13.15 1.07
N GLU A 10 -4.06 -14.22 0.30
CA GLU A 10 -4.02 -15.59 0.82
C GLU A 10 -2.60 -16.04 1.16
N ASN A 11 -1.61 -15.64 0.37
CA ASN A 11 -0.24 -16.15 0.47
C ASN A 11 0.77 -15.12 1.00
N GLY A 12 0.55 -13.82 0.78
CA GLY A 12 1.56 -12.79 1.04
C GLY A 12 2.04 -12.77 2.48
N ALA A 13 1.14 -12.45 3.41
CA ALA A 13 1.49 -12.35 4.82
C ALA A 13 1.93 -13.70 5.43
N PRO A 14 1.22 -14.83 5.19
CA PRO A 14 1.65 -16.14 5.70
C PRO A 14 3.06 -16.54 5.27
N GLU A 15 3.41 -16.34 3.99
CA GLU A 15 4.74 -16.70 3.47
C GLU A 15 5.84 -15.84 4.08
N LEU A 16 5.68 -14.51 4.09
CA LEU A 16 6.68 -13.61 4.65
C LEU A 16 6.87 -13.86 6.15
N LEU A 17 5.79 -13.99 6.91
CA LEU A 17 5.89 -14.30 8.33
C LEU A 17 6.60 -15.63 8.55
N GLN A 18 6.26 -16.69 7.81
CA GLN A 18 6.94 -17.97 7.94
C GLN A 18 8.46 -17.86 7.70
N VAL A 19 8.88 -17.09 6.69
CA VAL A 19 10.30 -16.86 6.41
C VAL A 19 10.97 -16.07 7.53
N LEU A 20 10.35 -14.99 8.00
CA LEU A 20 10.87 -14.17 9.08
C LEU A 20 11.03 -14.97 10.38
N TYR A 21 10.07 -15.84 10.72
CA TYR A 21 10.16 -16.71 11.89
C TYR A 21 11.20 -17.84 11.73
N LYS A 22 11.41 -18.38 10.53
CA LYS A 22 12.51 -19.33 10.29
C LYS A 22 13.88 -18.70 10.52
N SER A 23 14.04 -17.43 10.15
CA SER A 23 15.31 -16.70 10.36
C SER A 23 15.63 -16.54 11.85
N VAL A 24 14.61 -16.45 12.72
CA VAL A 24 14.77 -16.50 14.17
C VAL A 24 14.98 -17.97 14.54
N GLY A 25 16.23 -18.44 14.57
CA GLY A 25 16.55 -19.74 15.14
C GLY A 25 15.83 -19.83 16.49
N VAL A 26 14.81 -20.69 16.57
CA VAL A 26 13.87 -20.72 17.70
C VAL A 26 14.63 -21.20 18.93
N ALA A 27 15.19 -20.25 19.67
CA ALA A 27 15.69 -20.41 21.02
C ALA A 27 14.85 -19.50 21.92
N LYS A 28 13.78 -20.08 22.45
CA LYS A 28 13.30 -19.87 23.83
C LYS A 28 13.26 -18.42 24.36
N GLU A 29 12.53 -17.52 23.70
CA GLU A 29 12.01 -16.34 24.40
C GLU A 29 10.48 -16.39 24.36
N GLU A 30 9.91 -17.10 25.34
CA GLU A 30 8.51 -16.91 25.73
C GLU A 30 8.39 -15.51 26.35
N GLY A 31 8.08 -14.52 25.52
CA GLY A 31 7.90 -13.13 25.94
C GLY A 31 7.93 -12.16 24.77
N ALA A 32 7.27 -11.01 24.94
CA ALA A 32 7.41 -9.86 24.05
C ALA A 32 8.81 -9.27 24.24
N PRO A 33 9.69 -9.25 23.22
CA PRO A 33 11.01 -8.67 23.41
C PRO A 33 10.86 -7.15 23.61
N SER A 34 11.38 -6.65 24.74
CA SER A 34 11.46 -5.21 25.04
C SER A 34 12.57 -4.51 24.27
N LYS A 35 13.53 -5.28 23.76
CA LYS A 35 14.58 -4.82 22.84
C LYS A 35 14.25 -5.25 21.42
N PRO A 36 14.61 -4.45 20.40
CA PRO A 36 14.33 -4.78 19.01
C PRO A 36 15.12 -6.03 18.57
N VAL A 37 14.43 -6.98 17.94
CA VAL A 37 15.04 -8.17 17.33
C VAL A 37 14.94 -8.06 15.82
N TYR A 38 16.07 -7.89 15.14
CA TYR A 38 16.12 -7.80 13.67
C TYR A 38 15.95 -9.19 13.00
N LEU A 39 15.18 -9.22 11.93
CA LEU A 39 14.75 -10.44 11.21
C LEU A 39 15.30 -10.42 9.78
N GLY A 40 15.62 -11.60 9.25
CA GLY A 40 16.23 -11.77 7.91
C GLY A 40 17.44 -10.86 7.69
N ASP A 41 17.51 -10.18 6.54
CA ASP A 41 18.69 -9.37 6.18
C ASP A 41 18.87 -8.10 7.02
N SER A 42 17.87 -7.68 7.79
CA SER A 42 18.06 -6.54 8.72
C SER A 42 19.12 -6.82 9.79
N ARG A 43 19.57 -8.08 9.94
CA ARG A 43 20.72 -8.44 10.78
C ARG A 43 22.06 -8.03 10.15
N ARG A 44 22.15 -8.06 8.82
CA ARG A 44 23.38 -7.76 8.06
C ARG A 44 23.63 -6.26 7.98
N GLU A 45 22.60 -5.41 7.97
CA GLU A 45 22.76 -3.94 7.85
C GLU A 45 23.57 -3.28 8.99
N ASN A 46 23.78 -3.98 10.12
CA ASN A 46 24.66 -3.52 11.20
C ASN A 46 26.12 -3.99 11.06
N HIS A 47 26.44 -4.83 10.07
CA HIS A 47 27.78 -5.30 9.74
C HIS A 47 28.13 -4.92 8.29
N ILE A 48 29.19 -4.13 8.11
CA ILE A 48 29.61 -3.53 6.83
C ILE A 48 30.27 -4.59 5.94
N GLU A 49 29.52 -5.55 5.40
CA GLU A 49 29.95 -6.32 4.24
C GLU A 49 28.76 -6.52 3.30
N ALA A 50 28.71 -5.69 2.25
CA ALA A 50 27.71 -5.79 1.20
C ALA A 50 28.07 -6.95 0.26
N GLN A 51 27.42 -8.09 0.42
CA GLN A 51 27.32 -9.11 -0.63
C GLN A 51 26.01 -8.94 -1.40
N ALA A 52 26.11 -8.98 -2.72
CA ALA A 52 25.01 -8.82 -3.67
C ALA A 52 24.15 -10.10 -3.77
N ASP A 53 23.76 -10.67 -2.63
CA ASP A 53 22.79 -11.75 -2.60
C ASP A 53 21.35 -11.18 -2.73
N PRO A 54 20.43 -11.92 -3.36
CA PRO A 54 19.07 -11.46 -3.60
C PRO A 54 18.36 -11.15 -2.28
N VAL A 55 17.71 -9.99 -2.21
CA VAL A 55 17.05 -9.42 -1.02
C VAL A 55 16.35 -10.51 -0.19
N GLU A 56 16.95 -10.92 0.92
CA GLU A 56 16.31 -11.81 1.89
C GLU A 56 15.45 -10.92 2.79
N HIS A 57 14.13 -11.00 2.62
CA HIS A 57 13.06 -10.57 3.54
C HIS A 57 13.55 -9.85 4.81
N LYS A 58 13.24 -8.56 4.96
CA LYS A 58 13.72 -7.73 6.08
C LYS A 58 12.63 -7.58 7.14
N GLY A 59 13.02 -7.37 8.40
CA GLY A 59 12.03 -7.07 9.42
C GLY A 59 12.60 -6.81 10.81
N ILE A 60 11.69 -6.46 11.71
CA ILE A 60 11.94 -6.17 13.11
C ILE A 60 10.79 -6.76 13.95
N ARG A 61 11.15 -7.40 15.07
CA ARG A 61 10.21 -7.82 16.11
C ARG A 61 10.42 -6.96 17.35
N LEU A 62 9.37 -6.29 17.80
CA LEU A 62 9.40 -5.37 18.92
C LEU A 62 8.01 -5.21 19.54
N HIS A 63 7.88 -5.26 20.87
CA HIS A 63 6.61 -5.04 21.59
C HIS A 63 5.41 -5.81 21.01
N ASN A 64 5.55 -7.13 20.83
CA ASN A 64 4.52 -8.02 20.23
C ASN A 64 4.21 -7.80 18.75
N TRP A 65 4.87 -6.87 18.09
CA TRP A 65 4.75 -6.65 16.66
C TRP A 65 5.88 -7.31 15.90
N VAL A 66 5.53 -8.00 14.83
CA VAL A 66 6.45 -8.38 13.76
C VAL A 66 6.14 -7.48 12.58
N ILE A 67 7.09 -6.62 12.24
CA ILE A 67 7.01 -5.72 11.09
C ILE A 67 8.04 -6.23 10.09
N GLY A 68 7.62 -6.51 8.86
CA GLY A 68 8.52 -7.04 7.85
C GLY A 68 8.15 -6.62 6.45
N SER A 69 9.13 -6.64 5.56
CA SER A 69 8.97 -6.30 4.17
C SER A 69 9.61 -7.34 3.26
N ASN A 70 9.05 -7.45 2.05
CA ASN A 70 9.73 -8.07 0.93
C ASN A 70 9.89 -7.03 -0.18
N LYS A 71 11.08 -6.96 -0.77
CA LYS A 71 11.39 -6.05 -1.88
C LYS A 71 12.19 -6.79 -2.93
N THR A 72 11.63 -6.86 -4.14
CA THR A 72 12.19 -7.61 -5.26
C THR A 72 12.15 -6.76 -6.53
N HIS A 73 12.58 -7.37 -7.63
CA HIS A 73 12.48 -6.79 -8.98
C HIS A 73 11.03 -6.70 -9.45
N ILE A 74 10.84 -5.98 -10.55
CA ILE A 74 9.58 -5.89 -11.31
C ILE A 74 9.15 -7.30 -11.73
N THR A 75 7.85 -7.58 -11.64
CA THR A 75 7.26 -8.86 -12.03
C THR A 75 7.59 -9.20 -13.49
N PRO A 76 8.06 -10.42 -13.80
CA PRO A 76 8.25 -10.87 -15.19
C PRO A 76 6.95 -10.85 -15.99
N ILE A 77 7.06 -10.62 -17.31
CA ILE A 77 5.90 -10.39 -18.20
C ILE A 77 4.82 -11.48 -18.11
N ASP A 78 5.20 -12.76 -18.10
CA ASP A 78 4.26 -13.88 -18.02
C ASP A 78 3.38 -13.82 -16.75
N THR A 79 3.97 -13.35 -15.64
CA THR A 79 3.27 -13.20 -14.36
C THR A 79 2.49 -11.88 -14.28
N VAL A 80 2.89 -10.85 -15.02
CA VAL A 80 2.14 -9.59 -15.11
C VAL A 80 0.77 -9.83 -15.74
N ASP A 81 0.69 -10.66 -16.78
CA ASP A 81 -0.58 -11.03 -17.40
C ASP A 81 -1.53 -11.73 -16.41
N GLU A 82 -1.02 -12.65 -15.59
CA GLU A 82 -1.78 -13.29 -14.52
C GLU A 82 -2.28 -12.29 -13.47
N ILE A 83 -1.48 -11.27 -13.15
CA ILE A 83 -1.90 -10.15 -12.27
C ILE A 83 -3.04 -9.37 -12.94
N GLY A 84 -2.96 -9.13 -14.25
CA GLY A 84 -4.01 -8.45 -15.01
C GLY A 84 -5.33 -9.21 -15.00
N GLU A 85 -5.28 -10.52 -15.20
CA GLU A 85 -6.46 -11.39 -15.09
C GLU A 85 -7.04 -11.39 -13.67
N THR A 86 -6.17 -11.45 -12.66
CA THR A 86 -6.57 -11.46 -11.24
C THR A 86 -7.18 -10.13 -10.80
N ALA A 87 -6.62 -9.02 -11.25
CA ALA A 87 -7.08 -7.67 -10.94
C ALA A 87 -8.20 -7.20 -11.87
N LYS A 88 -8.44 -7.89 -12.99
CA LYS A 88 -9.40 -7.54 -14.06
C LYS A 88 -9.13 -6.19 -14.74
N LEU A 89 -7.86 -5.84 -14.88
CA LEU A 89 -7.41 -4.62 -15.56
C LEU A 89 -6.13 -4.88 -16.37
N THR A 90 -5.78 -3.97 -17.28
CA THR A 90 -4.46 -3.98 -17.93
C THR A 90 -3.43 -3.50 -16.91
N PRO A 91 -2.46 -4.32 -16.49
CA PRO A 91 -1.49 -3.96 -15.45
C PRO A 91 -0.65 -2.72 -15.81
N PRO A 92 -0.15 -1.99 -14.81
CA PRO A 92 0.90 -0.99 -14.99
C PRO A 92 2.16 -1.55 -15.65
N GLU A 93 2.96 -0.68 -16.25
CA GLU A 93 4.28 -1.04 -16.82
C GLU A 93 5.22 -1.67 -15.78
N MET A 94 5.24 -1.14 -14.56
CA MET A 94 6.09 -1.64 -13.48
C MET A 94 5.25 -2.11 -12.31
N VAL A 95 4.95 -3.40 -12.25
CA VAL A 95 4.31 -4.03 -11.09
C VAL A 95 5.34 -4.77 -10.26
N PHE A 96 5.39 -4.52 -8.95
CA PHE A 96 6.23 -5.26 -8.02
C PHE A 96 5.40 -6.29 -7.27
N GLY A 97 5.01 -7.37 -7.95
CA GLY A 97 4.01 -8.35 -7.47
C GLY A 97 4.43 -9.10 -6.21
N LYS A 98 5.73 -9.21 -5.94
CA LYS A 98 6.28 -9.80 -4.70
C LYS A 98 6.68 -8.76 -3.66
N ASN A 99 6.46 -7.46 -3.91
CA ASN A 99 6.69 -6.46 -2.88
C ASN A 99 5.53 -6.48 -1.88
N GLN A 100 5.86 -6.42 -0.60
CA GLN A 100 4.87 -6.33 0.45
C GLN A 100 5.43 -5.70 1.73
N LEU A 101 4.54 -5.14 2.54
CA LEU A 101 4.82 -4.70 3.91
C LEU A 101 3.77 -5.28 4.85
N VAL A 102 4.22 -6.07 5.82
CA VAL A 102 3.38 -6.74 6.83
C VAL A 102 3.60 -6.12 8.21
N LEU A 103 2.50 -5.85 8.90
CA LEU A 103 2.42 -5.52 10.32
C LEU A 103 1.60 -6.63 10.99
N PHE A 104 2.22 -7.43 11.85
CA PHE A 104 1.55 -8.55 12.53
C PHE A 104 1.66 -8.40 14.04
N HIS A 105 0.52 -8.31 14.72
CA HIS A 105 0.44 -8.31 16.18
C HIS A 105 0.27 -9.75 16.68
N GLU A 106 1.31 -10.30 17.32
CA GLU A 106 1.34 -11.72 17.71
C GLU A 106 0.19 -12.15 18.64
N PRO A 107 -0.20 -11.39 19.68
CA PRO A 107 -1.23 -11.81 20.63
C PRO A 107 -2.63 -11.88 20.05
N SER A 108 -3.00 -10.87 19.25
CA SER A 108 -4.36 -10.77 18.68
C SER A 108 -4.49 -11.48 17.33
N GLY A 109 -3.36 -11.73 16.67
CA GLY A 109 -3.33 -12.24 15.31
C GLY A 109 -3.68 -11.19 14.25
N VAL A 110 -3.91 -9.93 14.62
CA VAL A 110 -4.21 -8.87 13.66
C VAL A 110 -3.02 -8.71 12.71
N CYS A 111 -3.30 -8.83 11.42
CA CYS A 111 -2.34 -8.71 10.35
C CYS A 111 -2.80 -7.62 9.37
N TYR A 112 -1.93 -6.64 9.17
CA TYR A 112 -2.10 -5.58 8.19
C TYR A 112 -1.05 -5.74 7.10
N ASN A 113 -1.46 -5.88 5.86
CA ASN A 113 -0.56 -6.11 4.74
C ASN A 113 -0.81 -5.11 3.61
N PHE A 114 0.26 -4.66 2.95
CA PHE A 114 0.18 -3.85 1.74
C PHE A 114 0.70 -4.67 0.56
N LEU A 115 -0.17 -4.89 -0.42
CA LEU A 115 0.08 -5.74 -1.58
C LEU A 115 -0.23 -5.00 -2.88
N ALA A 116 0.61 -5.17 -3.90
CA ALA A 116 0.41 -4.55 -5.21
C ALA A 116 -0.89 -5.01 -5.88
N VAL A 117 -1.16 -6.32 -5.88
CA VAL A 117 -2.34 -6.90 -6.55
C VAL A 117 -3.64 -6.47 -5.88
N GLU A 118 -3.67 -6.42 -4.55
CA GLU A 118 -4.86 -5.93 -3.82
C GLU A 118 -5.08 -4.42 -4.04
N ALA A 119 -4.00 -3.65 -4.17
CA ALA A 119 -4.10 -2.25 -4.54
C ALA A 119 -4.68 -2.05 -5.95
N LEU A 120 -4.21 -2.84 -6.92
CA LEU A 120 -4.70 -2.80 -8.30
C LEU A 120 -6.17 -3.22 -8.43
N LYS A 121 -6.63 -4.22 -7.68
CA LYS A 121 -8.07 -4.55 -7.61
C LYS A 121 -8.94 -3.36 -7.18
N GLY A 122 -8.39 -2.45 -6.37
CA GLY A 122 -9.05 -1.22 -5.94
C GLY A 122 -8.99 -0.07 -6.96
N ALA A 123 -8.35 -0.26 -8.13
CA ALA A 123 -8.25 0.78 -9.17
C ALA A 123 -9.48 0.89 -10.08
N HIS A 124 -10.47 0.02 -9.88
CA HIS A 124 -11.73 0.08 -10.59
C HIS A 124 -12.60 1.24 -10.10
N PHE A 125 -13.37 1.82 -11.02
CA PHE A 125 -14.40 2.78 -10.63
C PHE A 125 -15.37 2.12 -9.65
N PRO A 126 -15.83 2.86 -8.62
CA PRO A 126 -16.87 2.37 -7.76
C PRO A 126 -18.12 2.04 -8.60
N PRO A 127 -18.84 0.95 -8.28
CA PRO A 127 -20.10 0.66 -8.94
C PRO A 127 -21.06 1.84 -8.73
N PRO A 128 -21.91 2.15 -9.72
CA PRO A 128 -22.88 3.25 -9.60
C PRO A 128 -23.74 3.05 -8.36
N ALA A 129 -23.91 4.13 -7.58
CA ALA A 129 -24.63 4.08 -6.30
C ALA A 129 -26.15 3.94 -6.47
N SER A 130 -26.67 4.11 -7.68
CA SER A 130 -28.07 3.88 -8.03
C SER A 130 -28.23 3.50 -9.52
N ASP A 131 -29.37 2.90 -9.86
CA ASP A 131 -29.77 2.61 -11.25
C ASP A 131 -30.13 3.90 -12.05
N ASN A 132 -29.96 5.09 -11.47
CA ASN A 132 -30.27 6.36 -12.12
C ASN A 132 -29.14 6.83 -13.04
N ALA A 133 -29.54 7.35 -14.20
CA ALA A 133 -28.66 7.66 -15.31
C ALA A 133 -27.57 8.72 -15.02
N GLU A 134 -27.71 9.60 -14.02
CA GLU A 134 -26.76 10.70 -13.80
C GLU A 134 -25.40 10.24 -13.23
N ASP A 135 -25.40 9.28 -12.30
CA ASP A 135 -24.16 8.68 -11.76
C ASP A 135 -23.49 7.74 -12.78
N ILE A 136 -24.31 7.06 -13.58
CA ILE A 136 -23.88 6.26 -14.72
C ILE A 136 -23.23 7.16 -15.79
N VAL A 137 -23.76 8.37 -16.00
CA VAL A 137 -23.27 9.36 -16.96
C VAL A 137 -21.94 9.99 -16.51
N ALA A 138 -21.68 10.21 -15.23
CA ALA A 138 -20.36 10.68 -14.77
C ALA A 138 -19.26 9.63 -15.02
N ASN A 139 -19.54 8.36 -14.74
CA ASN A 139 -18.65 7.23 -15.08
C ASN A 139 -18.57 6.97 -16.60
N GLN A 140 -19.63 7.27 -17.37
CA GLN A 140 -19.66 7.15 -18.84
C GLN A 140 -19.07 8.37 -19.58
N GLN A 141 -19.03 9.56 -18.99
CA GLN A 141 -18.51 10.76 -19.66
C GLN A 141 -16.98 10.70 -19.84
N LEU A 142 -16.25 9.97 -18.98
CA LEU A 142 -14.86 9.60 -19.22
C LEU A 142 -14.73 8.54 -20.33
N LYS A 143 -15.74 7.66 -20.50
CA LYS A 143 -15.77 6.64 -21.58
C LYS A 143 -15.86 7.27 -22.97
N VAL A 144 -16.49 8.44 -23.12
CA VAL A 144 -16.71 9.10 -24.42
C VAL A 144 -15.52 9.99 -24.83
N SER A 145 -14.77 10.58 -23.90
CA SER A 145 -13.62 11.44 -24.25
C SER A 145 -12.43 10.65 -24.80
N ILE A 146 -12.20 9.43 -24.31
CA ILE A 146 -11.11 8.55 -24.77
C ILE A 146 -11.47 7.89 -26.11
N ALA A 147 -12.70 7.43 -26.29
CA ALA A 147 -13.16 6.79 -27.53
C ALA A 147 -13.22 7.76 -28.73
N LYS A 148 -13.44 9.06 -28.51
CA LYS A 148 -13.47 10.06 -29.59
C LYS A 148 -12.10 10.35 -30.22
N HIS A 149 -10.99 9.98 -29.56
CA HIS A 149 -9.66 10.24 -30.09
C HIS A 149 -9.11 9.11 -30.97
N ASN A 150 -9.70 7.90 -30.90
CA ASN A 150 -9.25 6.77 -31.70
C ASN A 150 -10.41 6.09 -32.44
N THR A 151 -10.42 6.33 -33.75
CA THR A 151 -11.02 5.53 -34.83
C THR A 151 -12.49 5.74 -35.23
N ASN A 152 -12.64 6.22 -36.47
CA ASN A 152 -13.80 6.04 -37.35
C ASN A 152 -14.02 4.55 -37.66
N LYS A 153 -14.60 3.78 -36.73
CA LYS A 153 -15.15 2.46 -37.04
C LYS A 153 -16.51 2.29 -36.36
N GLU A 154 -17.54 2.24 -37.20
CA GLU A 154 -18.85 1.67 -36.84
C GLU A 154 -18.60 0.20 -36.42
N ASP A 155 -19.19 -0.23 -35.30
CA ASP A 155 -18.99 -1.51 -34.58
C ASP A 155 -17.98 -1.52 -33.41
N VAL A 156 -17.95 -0.47 -32.60
CA VAL A 156 -17.39 -0.56 -31.24
C VAL A 156 -18.42 -1.21 -30.33
N LYS A 157 -18.25 -2.51 -30.00
CA LYS A 157 -18.88 -3.11 -28.82
C LYS A 157 -18.66 -2.15 -27.67
N GLU A 158 -19.73 -1.72 -26.99
CA GLU A 158 -19.63 -0.93 -25.76
C GLU A 158 -18.67 -1.66 -24.81
N LEU A 159 -17.41 -1.22 -24.78
CA LEU A 159 -16.43 -1.76 -23.88
C LEU A 159 -16.87 -1.26 -22.50
N ASP A 160 -17.21 -2.18 -21.61
CA ASP A 160 -17.41 -1.89 -20.20
C ASP A 160 -16.08 -1.43 -19.61
N ILE A 161 -15.74 -0.16 -19.81
CA ILE A 161 -14.59 0.49 -19.19
C ILE A 161 -14.92 0.57 -17.69
N THR A 162 -14.16 -0.17 -16.90
CA THR A 162 -14.30 -0.25 -15.44
C THR A 162 -13.15 0.45 -14.69
N TYR A 163 -12.19 1.05 -15.40
CA TYR A 163 -11.04 1.79 -14.85
C TYR A 163 -10.51 2.83 -15.88
N ASP A 164 -9.68 3.80 -15.45
CA ASP A 164 -9.22 4.94 -16.28
C ASP A 164 -7.73 4.88 -16.70
N TRP A 165 -7.07 3.73 -16.59
CA TRP A 165 -5.61 3.56 -16.80
C TRP A 165 -4.71 4.44 -15.93
N THR A 166 -5.26 5.23 -15.01
CA THR A 166 -4.45 6.00 -14.06
C THR A 166 -4.03 5.16 -12.87
N TYR A 167 -4.64 3.98 -12.67
CA TYR A 167 -4.39 3.09 -11.52
C TYR A 167 -4.72 3.73 -10.17
N SER A 168 -5.70 4.62 -10.15
CA SER A 168 -6.15 5.31 -8.93
C SER A 168 -6.92 4.39 -8.02
N THR A 169 -6.39 4.15 -6.82
CA THR A 169 -6.95 3.17 -5.89
C THR A 169 -7.34 3.79 -4.54
N ASP A 170 -8.49 3.38 -4.01
CA ASP A 170 -8.90 3.68 -2.62
C ASP A 170 -8.39 2.61 -1.62
N TYR A 171 -7.41 1.80 -2.04
CA TYR A 171 -6.81 0.76 -1.21
C TYR A 171 -6.12 1.33 0.03
N LYS A 172 -6.63 0.94 1.20
CA LYS A 172 -6.12 1.35 2.52
C LYS A 172 -5.14 0.35 3.11
N GLY A 173 -4.84 -0.75 2.42
CA GLY A 173 -4.17 -1.93 2.97
C GLY A 173 -5.16 -3.06 3.28
N SER A 174 -4.65 -4.27 3.27
CA SER A 174 -5.41 -5.49 3.51
C SER A 174 -5.34 -5.87 4.98
N LEU A 175 -6.51 -6.02 5.60
CA LEU A 175 -6.66 -6.34 7.02
C LEU A 175 -7.18 -7.77 7.17
N GLN A 176 -6.54 -8.57 8.02
CA GLN A 176 -6.93 -9.95 8.32
C GLN A 176 -6.58 -10.30 9.76
N ARG A 177 -7.11 -11.44 10.23
CA ARG A 177 -6.65 -12.09 11.45
C ARG A 177 -6.00 -13.42 11.11
N LEU A 178 -4.79 -13.66 11.59
CA LEU A 178 -4.01 -14.88 11.36
C LEU A 178 -3.80 -15.63 12.68
N ILE A 179 -3.87 -16.97 12.63
CA ILE A 179 -3.47 -17.86 13.72
C ILE A 179 -2.07 -18.37 13.44
N LYS A 180 -1.17 -18.15 14.39
CA LYS A 180 0.17 -18.74 14.42
C LYS A 180 0.11 -20.15 15.00
N SER A 181 0.60 -21.16 14.28
CA SER A 181 0.72 -22.51 14.82
C SER A 181 1.74 -22.56 15.97
N LYS A 182 1.52 -23.46 16.93
CA LYS A 182 2.49 -23.76 18.01
C LYS A 182 3.54 -24.79 17.57
N GLU A 183 3.23 -25.57 16.54
CA GLU A 183 4.09 -26.63 16.01
C GLU A 183 5.09 -26.08 14.98
N LEU A 184 6.26 -26.72 14.89
CA LEU A 184 7.27 -26.43 13.88
C LEU A 184 7.04 -27.33 12.64
N PRO A 185 7.12 -26.79 11.41
CA PRO A 185 7.37 -25.39 11.07
C PRO A 185 6.18 -24.49 11.40
N VAL A 186 6.47 -23.24 11.82
CA VAL A 186 5.42 -22.24 12.07
C VAL A 186 4.65 -22.03 10.78
N THR A 187 3.33 -22.12 10.86
CA THR A 187 2.38 -21.82 9.79
C THR A 187 1.39 -20.77 10.26
N PHE A 188 0.83 -20.03 9.29
CA PHE A 188 -0.17 -19.01 9.53
C PHE A 188 -1.42 -19.36 8.74
N THR A 189 -2.55 -19.40 9.42
CA THR A 189 -3.85 -19.63 8.78
C THR A 189 -4.79 -18.46 9.05
N LYS A 190 -5.62 -18.11 8.07
CA LYS A 190 -6.61 -17.04 8.21
C LYS A 190 -7.72 -17.47 9.19
N ARG A 191 -8.11 -16.56 10.08
CA ARG A 191 -9.37 -16.65 10.86
C ARG A 191 -10.52 -16.10 10.05
N GLU A 192 -11.70 -16.69 10.23
CA GLU A 192 -12.94 -16.20 9.63
C GLU A 192 -13.39 -14.86 10.21
N GLU A 193 -13.01 -14.57 11.46
CA GLU A 193 -13.31 -13.32 12.14
C GLU A 193 -12.41 -12.19 11.67
N ASP A 194 -12.99 -11.21 10.97
CA ASP A 194 -12.26 -10.01 10.57
C ASP A 194 -11.94 -9.11 11.79
N PRO A 195 -10.83 -8.35 11.77
CA PRO A 195 -10.52 -7.41 12.84
C PRO A 195 -11.55 -6.28 12.94
N GLN A 196 -11.82 -5.82 14.16
CA GLN A 196 -12.80 -4.77 14.42
C GLN A 196 -12.26 -3.39 14.02
N VAL A 197 -13.04 -2.69 13.18
CA VAL A 197 -12.74 -1.34 12.71
C VAL A 197 -13.89 -0.43 13.11
N GLU A 198 -13.58 0.68 13.77
CA GLU A 198 -14.55 1.67 14.22
C GLU A 198 -14.24 3.04 13.64
N THR A 199 -15.26 3.78 13.23
CA THR A 199 -15.08 5.19 12.88
C THR A 199 -14.75 5.98 14.14
N THR A 200 -13.78 6.90 14.06
CA THR A 200 -13.36 7.68 15.22
C THR A 200 -13.14 9.16 14.87
N SER A 201 -13.26 10.02 15.88
CA SER A 201 -12.83 11.42 15.80
C SER A 201 -11.39 11.61 16.29
N GLU A 202 -10.77 10.56 16.84
CA GLU A 202 -9.38 10.60 17.27
C GLU A 202 -8.44 10.76 16.07
N ARG A 203 -7.41 11.58 16.24
CA ARG A 203 -6.44 11.91 15.18
C ARG A 203 -5.05 11.47 15.57
N ILE A 204 -4.24 11.14 14.57
CA ILE A 204 -2.81 10.87 14.73
C ILE A 204 -2.16 12.11 15.32
N ASN A 205 -1.53 11.94 16.48
CA ASN A 205 -0.83 13.02 17.15
C ASN A 205 0.50 13.31 16.43
N PHE A 206 0.48 14.29 15.53
CA PHE A 206 1.67 14.74 14.80
C PHE A 206 2.72 15.41 15.69
N GLU A 207 2.38 15.90 16.88
CA GLU A 207 3.36 16.48 17.79
C GLU A 207 4.31 15.40 18.30
N LYS A 208 3.77 14.24 18.66
CA LYS A 208 4.59 13.07 19.02
C LYS A 208 5.48 12.62 17.87
N LEU A 209 4.99 12.65 16.63
CA LEU A 209 5.80 12.30 15.44
C LEU A 209 6.92 13.32 15.14
N LYS A 210 6.87 14.53 15.70
CA LYS A 210 7.93 15.53 15.59
C LYS A 210 9.01 15.36 16.65
N GLU A 211 8.74 14.59 17.72
CA GLU A 211 9.73 14.25 18.72
C GLU A 211 10.85 13.43 18.07
N ARG A 212 12.10 13.77 18.41
CA ARG A 212 13.26 13.11 17.82
C ARG A 212 13.52 11.80 18.54
N GLU A 213 12.86 10.75 18.07
CA GLU A 213 13.18 9.37 18.45
C GLU A 213 14.14 8.73 17.43
N PRO A 214 15.04 7.83 17.86
CA PRO A 214 15.87 7.09 16.94
C PRO A 214 14.99 6.16 16.08
N ILE A 215 15.21 6.18 14.77
CA ILE A 215 14.56 5.24 13.86
C ILE A 215 15.26 3.89 14.01
N LEU A 216 14.58 2.92 14.62
CA LEU A 216 15.10 1.56 14.83
C LEU A 216 15.09 0.74 13.54
N TRP A 217 14.08 0.98 12.70
CA TRP A 217 13.92 0.31 11.42
C TRP A 217 13.12 1.18 10.46
N PHE A 218 13.52 1.20 9.19
CA PHE A 218 12.86 1.95 8.13
C PHE A 218 12.83 1.13 6.86
N GLU A 219 11.71 1.17 6.16
CA GLU A 219 11.61 0.65 4.79
C GLU A 219 10.70 1.52 3.93
N ASP A 220 10.95 1.45 2.63
CA ASP A 220 10.23 2.11 1.54
C ASP A 220 9.99 1.07 0.43
N VAL A 221 8.75 0.59 0.33
CA VAL A 221 8.36 -0.52 -0.53
C VAL A 221 7.49 0.03 -1.68
N ALA A 222 7.99 -0.02 -2.91
CA ALA A 222 7.21 0.28 -4.10
C ALA A 222 6.24 -0.88 -4.42
N LEU A 223 4.99 -0.59 -4.79
CA LEU A 223 4.00 -1.60 -5.15
C LEU A 223 3.78 -1.65 -6.67
N TYR A 224 3.56 -0.50 -7.30
CA TYR A 224 3.50 -0.37 -8.75
C TYR A 224 3.81 1.07 -9.18
N GLU A 225 4.21 1.21 -10.44
CA GLU A 225 4.50 2.47 -11.11
C GLU A 225 4.15 2.38 -12.61
N ASP A 226 3.74 3.50 -13.19
CA ASP A 226 3.38 3.66 -14.60
C ASP A 226 3.71 5.08 -15.06
N GLU A 227 4.19 5.25 -16.29
CA GLU A 227 4.48 6.57 -16.88
C GLU A 227 3.31 7.13 -17.70
N LEU A 228 2.16 6.46 -17.68
CA LEU A 228 0.93 6.85 -18.39
C LEU A 228 1.19 7.12 -19.89
N HIS A 229 2.05 6.31 -20.52
CA HIS A 229 2.52 6.52 -21.90
C HIS A 229 3.12 7.92 -22.12
N ASP A 230 4.06 8.32 -21.25
CA ASP A 230 4.71 9.64 -21.25
C ASP A 230 3.77 10.85 -20.99
N HIS A 231 2.51 10.62 -20.61
CA HIS A 231 1.57 11.68 -20.26
C HIS A 231 1.57 12.03 -18.78
N GLY A 232 2.42 11.39 -17.97
CA GLY A 232 2.46 11.67 -16.56
C GLY A 232 3.20 10.62 -15.76
N THR A 233 2.68 10.35 -14.56
CA THR A 233 3.15 9.26 -13.71
C THR A 233 2.04 8.84 -12.77
N SER A 234 1.98 7.55 -12.48
CA SER A 234 1.15 6.96 -11.44
C SER A 234 2.02 6.01 -10.64
N ALA A 235 2.09 6.19 -9.32
CA ALA A 235 2.95 5.39 -8.46
C ALA A 235 2.32 5.15 -7.10
N MET A 236 2.44 3.91 -6.59
CA MET A 236 2.05 3.56 -5.24
C MET A 236 3.24 2.98 -4.46
N SER A 237 3.51 3.57 -3.30
CA SER A 237 4.56 3.09 -2.38
C SER A 237 4.07 3.13 -0.94
N VAL A 238 4.69 2.31 -0.10
CA VAL A 238 4.43 2.27 1.34
C VAL A 238 5.73 2.39 2.13
N LYS A 239 5.77 3.37 3.04
CA LYS A 239 6.91 3.66 3.90
C LYS A 239 6.57 3.37 5.34
N VAL A 240 7.51 2.83 6.09
CA VAL A 240 7.35 2.53 7.52
C VAL A 240 8.55 3.04 8.30
N ARG A 241 8.27 3.63 9.46
CA ARG A 241 9.26 4.01 10.47
C ARG A 241 8.88 3.32 11.77
N VAL A 242 9.81 2.58 12.35
CA VAL A 242 9.66 1.95 13.67
C VAL A 242 10.56 2.69 14.64
N MET A 243 9.97 3.16 15.73
CA MET A 243 10.63 3.90 16.80
C MET A 243 10.46 3.11 18.11
N PRO A 244 11.17 3.45 19.20
CA PRO A 244 11.01 2.76 20.47
C PRO A 244 9.58 2.84 21.04
N SER A 245 8.88 3.96 20.82
CA SER A 245 7.53 4.18 21.36
C SER A 245 6.40 3.58 20.50
N GLY A 246 6.65 3.30 19.22
CA GLY A 246 5.61 2.89 18.28
C GLY A 246 6.09 2.82 16.84
N PHE A 247 5.15 2.78 15.90
CA PHE A 247 5.46 2.83 14.48
C PHE A 247 4.51 3.76 13.72
N TYR A 248 5.00 4.27 12.59
CA TYR A 248 4.25 5.09 11.66
C TYR A 248 4.41 4.54 10.24
N VAL A 249 3.28 4.36 9.55
CA VAL A 249 3.24 3.91 8.16
C VAL A 249 2.55 4.97 7.30
N LEU A 250 3.12 5.22 6.13
CA LEU A 250 2.56 6.09 5.10
C LEU A 250 2.49 5.29 3.80
N SER A 251 1.29 4.84 3.46
CA SER A 251 0.98 4.38 2.10
C SER A 251 0.54 5.58 1.29
N ARG A 252 1.16 5.75 0.12
CA ARG A 252 0.96 6.90 -0.74
C ARG A 252 0.82 6.43 -2.18
N TYR A 253 -0.34 6.75 -2.74
CA TYR A 253 -0.57 6.73 -4.17
C TYR A 253 -0.51 8.17 -4.70
N TRP A 254 0.32 8.37 -5.72
CA TRP A 254 0.51 9.65 -6.37
C TRP A 254 0.28 9.49 -7.86
N MET A 255 -0.60 10.32 -8.41
CA MET A 255 -0.80 10.41 -9.84
C MET A 255 -0.73 11.86 -10.29
N ARG A 256 0.01 12.04 -11.38
CA ARG A 256 0.13 13.30 -12.09
C ARG A 256 -0.18 13.00 -13.55
N LEU A 257 -1.26 13.58 -14.06
CA LEU A 257 -1.54 13.63 -15.48
C LEU A 257 -1.17 15.03 -15.97
N ASP A 258 -0.13 15.12 -16.80
CA ASP A 258 0.54 16.36 -17.12
C ASP A 258 -0.45 17.39 -17.69
N HIS A 259 -0.42 18.59 -17.11
CA HIS A 259 -1.31 19.70 -17.44
C HIS A 259 -2.82 19.46 -17.22
N VAL A 260 -3.24 18.29 -16.72
CA VAL A 260 -4.65 17.96 -16.45
C VAL A 260 -4.95 18.01 -14.96
N VAL A 261 -4.46 17.01 -14.21
CA VAL A 261 -4.85 16.80 -12.80
C VAL A 261 -3.69 16.17 -12.02
N VAL A 262 -3.66 16.47 -10.72
CA VAL A 262 -2.80 15.81 -9.77
C VAL A 262 -3.65 15.26 -8.62
N ARG A 263 -3.41 13.99 -8.28
CA ARG A 263 -4.17 13.21 -7.32
C ARG A 263 -3.23 12.56 -6.32
N LEU A 264 -3.60 12.62 -5.05
CA LEU A 264 -2.82 12.09 -3.94
C LEU A 264 -3.75 11.36 -2.98
N HIS A 265 -3.58 10.04 -2.87
CA HIS A 265 -4.27 9.24 -1.86
C HIS A 265 -3.24 8.81 -0.82
N GLU A 266 -3.53 9.09 0.44
CA GLU A 266 -2.62 8.76 1.55
C GLU A 266 -3.37 7.97 2.60
N THR A 267 -2.83 6.81 2.98
CA THR A 267 -3.24 6.08 4.17
C THR A 267 -2.11 6.17 5.20
N ARG A 268 -2.39 6.82 6.32
CA ARG A 268 -1.48 6.96 7.45
C ARG A 268 -1.90 6.00 8.54
N ILE A 269 -0.95 5.26 9.09
CA ILE A 269 -1.18 4.38 10.23
C ILE A 269 -0.21 4.77 11.34
N HIS A 270 -0.73 4.87 12.56
CA HIS A 270 0.09 5.14 13.73
C HIS A 270 -0.36 4.27 14.90
N HIS A 271 0.61 3.61 15.53
CA HIS A 271 0.39 2.80 16.72
C HIS A 271 1.44 3.15 17.76
N LEU A 272 0.99 3.36 19.00
CA LEU A 272 1.86 3.45 20.17
C LEU A 272 1.88 2.11 20.87
N PHE A 273 3.07 1.59 21.16
CA PHE A 273 3.16 0.30 21.84
C PHE A 273 2.51 0.37 23.22
N GLY A 274 1.76 -0.68 23.56
CA GLY A 274 0.99 -0.77 24.80
C GLY A 274 -0.45 -0.25 24.71
N THR A 275 -0.85 0.39 23.60
CA THR A 275 -2.28 0.65 23.33
C THR A 275 -2.96 -0.60 22.75
N ASP A 276 -4.27 -0.70 22.93
CA ASP A 276 -5.10 -1.80 22.43
C ASP A 276 -5.64 -1.55 21.02
N HIS A 277 -5.18 -0.49 20.36
CA HIS A 277 -5.63 -0.11 19.03
C HIS A 277 -4.56 0.68 18.27
N PHE A 278 -4.75 0.82 16.97
CA PHE A 278 -4.02 1.77 16.15
C PHE A 278 -4.97 2.64 15.32
N LEU A 279 -4.50 3.80 14.92
CA LEU A 279 -5.27 4.75 14.13
C LEU A 279 -4.90 4.61 12.66
N ARG A 280 -5.92 4.65 11.80
CA ARG A 280 -5.81 4.71 10.35
C ARG A 280 -6.51 5.96 9.83
N GLU A 281 -5.76 6.83 9.17
CA GLU A 281 -6.30 8.02 8.50
C GLU A 281 -6.11 7.89 7.00
N TYR A 282 -7.22 7.86 6.26
CA TYR A 282 -7.22 7.92 4.81
C TYR A 282 -7.58 9.33 4.35
N THR A 283 -6.84 9.88 3.39
CA THR A 283 -7.16 11.16 2.75
C THR A 283 -7.00 11.07 1.24
N ARG A 284 -8.02 11.51 0.51
CA ARG A 284 -7.97 11.74 -0.94
C ARG A 284 -7.87 13.21 -1.22
N LYS A 285 -6.86 13.62 -1.98
CA LYS A 285 -6.63 15.00 -2.39
C LYS A 285 -6.53 15.07 -3.91
N GLU A 286 -7.13 16.10 -4.50
CA GLU A 286 -7.12 16.27 -5.95
C GLU A 286 -7.29 17.74 -6.34
N GLU A 287 -6.48 18.19 -7.29
CA GLU A 287 -6.57 19.52 -7.89
C GLU A 287 -6.21 19.47 -9.38
N GLN A 288 -6.86 20.33 -10.17
CA GLN A 288 -6.52 20.52 -11.58
C GLN A 288 -5.35 21.47 -11.74
N PHE A 289 -4.48 21.20 -12.72
CA PHE A 289 -3.32 22.06 -12.98
C PHE A 289 -3.71 23.49 -13.37
N GLY A 290 -4.82 23.67 -14.09
CA GLY A 290 -5.35 25.01 -14.40
C GLY A 290 -5.55 25.87 -13.16
N THR A 291 -6.11 25.29 -12.09
CA THR A 291 -6.29 25.97 -10.80
C THR A 291 -4.96 26.26 -10.11
N LEU A 292 -4.00 25.33 -10.15
CA LEU A 292 -2.67 25.52 -9.56
C LEU A 292 -1.91 26.65 -10.27
N PHE A 293 -1.98 26.72 -11.61
CA PHE A 293 -1.35 27.79 -12.38
C PHE A 293 -2.01 29.14 -12.12
N ALA A 294 -3.33 29.19 -11.97
CA ALA A 294 -4.04 30.41 -11.57
C ALA A 294 -3.62 30.90 -10.17
N LYS A 295 -3.25 29.97 -9.26
CA LYS A 295 -2.68 30.26 -7.94
C LYS A 295 -1.17 30.62 -7.99
N GLY A 296 -0.59 30.78 -9.17
CA GLY A 296 0.81 31.21 -9.36
C GLY A 296 1.85 30.09 -9.24
N GLN A 297 1.45 28.82 -9.25
CA GLN A 297 2.38 27.70 -9.22
C GLN A 297 3.10 27.53 -10.57
N SER A 298 4.29 26.92 -10.52
CA SER A 298 5.14 26.69 -11.71
C SER A 298 4.42 25.89 -12.78
N LYS A 299 4.62 26.21 -14.06
CA LYS A 299 4.13 25.39 -15.18
C LYS A 299 5.05 24.22 -15.54
N ASN A 300 6.22 24.14 -14.89
CA ASN A 300 7.17 23.05 -15.13
C ASN A 300 6.73 21.79 -14.39
N MET A 301 6.35 20.74 -15.13
CA MET A 301 5.86 19.46 -14.58
C MET A 301 6.92 18.74 -13.74
N ALA A 302 8.22 18.98 -14.01
CA ALA A 302 9.32 18.41 -13.23
C ALA A 302 9.26 18.81 -11.74
N ASN A 303 8.71 19.99 -11.41
CA ASN A 303 8.59 20.42 -10.03
C ASN A 303 7.63 19.52 -9.25
N TYR A 304 6.56 19.06 -9.90
CA TYR A 304 5.52 18.22 -9.30
C TYR A 304 5.93 16.75 -9.13
N THR A 305 7.20 16.42 -9.32
CA THR A 305 7.76 15.10 -8.94
C THR A 305 7.94 14.99 -7.43
N ASN A 306 8.20 16.11 -6.74
CA ASN A 306 8.39 16.11 -5.29
C ASN A 306 7.06 16.23 -4.55
N ILE A 307 6.46 15.09 -4.22
CA ILE A 307 5.14 15.00 -3.59
C ILE A 307 5.08 15.79 -2.29
N ASP A 308 6.14 15.75 -1.48
CA ASP A 308 6.14 16.42 -0.17
C ASP A 308 6.07 17.94 -0.29
N THR A 309 6.56 18.49 -1.40
CA THR A 309 6.47 19.92 -1.71
C THR A 309 5.08 20.32 -2.17
N PHE A 310 4.33 19.47 -2.88
CA PHE A 310 3.06 19.86 -3.51
C PHE A 310 1.81 19.36 -2.78
N GLN A 311 1.93 18.37 -1.89
CA GLN A 311 0.78 17.76 -1.19
C GLN A 311 -0.10 18.75 -0.41
N HIS A 312 0.45 19.88 0.04
CA HIS A 312 -0.25 20.88 0.84
C HIS A 312 -1.09 21.85 0.00
N LEU A 313 -0.84 21.88 -1.32
CA LEU A 313 -1.59 22.71 -2.26
C LEU A 313 -2.88 22.02 -2.74
N LEU A 314 -3.00 20.72 -2.50
CA LEU A 314 -4.13 19.91 -2.94
C LEU A 314 -5.24 19.94 -1.89
N PRO A 315 -6.48 20.32 -2.26
CA PRO A 315 -7.61 20.28 -1.35
C PRO A 315 -8.00 18.83 -1.06
N VAL A 316 -8.37 18.57 0.19
CA VAL A 316 -8.89 17.27 0.63
C VAL A 316 -10.32 17.11 0.10
N ARG A 317 -10.55 16.07 -0.70
CA ARG A 317 -11.86 15.71 -1.26
C ARG A 317 -12.60 14.70 -0.38
N GLU A 318 -11.84 13.84 0.29
CA GLU A 318 -12.37 12.83 1.20
C GLU A 318 -11.38 12.59 2.33
N ALA A 319 -11.90 12.39 3.54
CA ALA A 319 -11.10 11.97 4.67
C ALA A 319 -11.89 10.96 5.51
N VAL A 320 -11.26 9.84 5.85
CA VAL A 320 -11.83 8.76 6.66
C VAL A 320 -10.88 8.48 7.82
N PHE A 321 -11.43 8.43 9.03
CA PHE A 321 -10.67 8.23 10.26
C PHE A 321 -11.20 7.02 11.01
N GLU A 322 -10.33 6.03 11.19
CA GLU A 322 -10.70 4.74 11.71
C GLU A 322 -9.75 4.33 12.84
N LYS A 323 -10.32 3.62 13.79
CA LYS A 323 -9.63 2.97 14.89
C LYS A 323 -9.74 1.46 14.70
N LEU A 324 -8.61 0.78 14.72
CA LEU A 324 -8.52 -0.67 14.56
C LEU A 324 -8.15 -1.30 15.90
N LEU A 325 -9.04 -2.12 16.46
CA LEU A 325 -8.85 -2.74 17.77
C LEU A 325 -8.01 -4.02 17.66
N LEU A 326 -7.14 -4.22 18.65
CA LEU A 326 -6.26 -5.38 18.79
C LEU A 326 -6.84 -6.45 19.74
N GLN A 327 -8.15 -6.43 19.99
CA GLN A 327 -8.83 -7.38 20.88
C GLN A 327 -9.11 -8.72 20.17
#